data_AF-A0A811VM53-F1
#
_entry.id   AF-A0A811VM53-F1
#
_cell.length_a   1.000
_cell.length_b   1.000
_cell.length_c   1.000
_cell.angle_alpha   90.00
_cell.angle_beta   90.00
_cell.angle_gamma   90.00
#
_symmetry.space_group_name_H-M   'P 1'
#
loop_
_entity.id
_entity.type
_entity.pdbx_description
1 polymer ?
#
loop_
_entity_poly.entity_id
_entity_poly.type
_entity_poly.pdbx_seq_one_letter_code
_entity_poly.pdbx_strand_id
1 'polypeptide(L)'
;MCGSNKITSLQNMDESMRDDWKLNVHCPIHKNGGHTACANYRGISLLDIAYEVLSSELCEIPKPTCNKLIGPYQCGFRPAKSTVDQIFTMRQILRKTREKSNPLRQHEKDLPLRRYV
;
A
#
# COMPACT_ATOMS: atom_id res chain seq x y z
N MET A 1 34.43 35.39 31.74
CA MET A 1 35.04 34.05 31.71
C MET A 1 34.14 33.16 30.89
N CYS A 2 34.63 32.77 29.72
CA CYS A 2 33.96 31.88 28.77
C CYS A 2 34.10 30.43 29.23
N GLY A 3 33.11 29.58 28.93
CA GLY A 3 33.22 28.12 28.99
C GLY A 3 32.17 27.48 29.91
N SER A 4 31.34 26.53 29.49
CA SER A 4 31.30 25.78 28.23
C SER A 4 29.90 25.23 28.01
N ASN A 5 29.44 25.31 26.76
CA ASN A 5 28.27 24.63 26.25
C ASN A 5 28.37 23.12 26.54
N LYS A 6 27.43 22.56 27.30
CA LYS A 6 27.24 21.10 27.39
C LYS A 6 26.46 20.58 26.18
N ILE A 7 26.91 20.92 24.97
CA ILE A 7 26.46 20.27 23.73
C ILE A 7 27.55 19.30 23.31
N THR A 8 27.90 18.38 24.20
CA THR A 8 28.80 17.25 23.89
C THR A 8 28.53 16.13 24.89
N SER A 9 27.31 15.63 24.89
CA SER A 9 27.05 14.23 25.24
C SER A 9 26.60 13.51 23.98
N LEU A 10 27.44 13.55 22.94
CA LEU A 10 27.42 12.50 21.92
C LEU A 10 27.99 11.27 22.64
N GLN A 11 27.11 10.59 23.38
CA GLN A 11 27.40 9.27 23.92
C GLN A 11 27.73 8.39 22.73
N ASN A 12 28.89 7.72 22.81
CA ASN A 12 29.28 6.65 21.92
C ASN A 12 28.09 5.69 21.78
N MET A 13 27.38 5.75 20.65
CA MET A 13 26.36 4.77 20.34
C MET A 13 27.12 3.54 19.87
N ASP A 14 27.26 2.57 20.77
CA ASP A 14 27.31 1.18 20.33
C ASP A 14 26.21 1.02 19.26
N GLU A 15 26.55 0.47 18.09
CA GLU A 15 25.62 0.30 16.96
C GLU A 15 24.60 -0.82 17.25
N SER A 16 24.01 -0.82 18.44
CA SER A 16 22.99 -1.74 18.86
C SER A 16 21.61 -1.10 18.72
N MET A 17 20.68 -1.88 18.17
CA MET A 17 19.28 -1.47 18.03
C MET A 17 18.67 -1.21 19.40
N ARG A 18 18.06 -0.02 19.56
CA ARG A 18 17.38 0.37 20.79
C ARG A 18 16.34 -0.68 21.19
N ASP A 19 16.25 -0.98 22.47
CA ASP A 19 15.32 -1.98 22.98
C ASP A 19 13.85 -1.60 22.72
N ASP A 20 13.53 -0.30 22.73
CA ASP A 20 12.18 0.19 22.41
C ASP A 20 11.72 -0.19 21.00
N TRP A 21 12.66 -0.28 20.04
CA TRP A 21 12.34 -0.69 18.67
C TRP A 21 12.08 -2.20 18.54
N LYS A 22 12.42 -2.98 19.57
CA LYS A 22 12.14 -4.43 19.62
C LYS A 22 10.72 -4.71 20.11
N LEU A 23 10.04 -3.72 20.67
CA LEU A 23 8.69 -3.83 21.19
C LEU A 23 7.66 -3.31 20.18
N ASN A 24 6.50 -3.96 20.13
CA ASN A 24 5.34 -3.48 19.38
C ASN A 24 4.07 -3.72 20.19
N VAL A 25 3.05 -2.90 19.95
CA VAL A 25 1.74 -3.04 20.61
C VAL A 25 0.78 -3.72 19.65
N HIS A 26 0.29 -4.90 20.01
CA HIS A 26 -0.72 -5.61 19.22
C HIS A 26 -2.13 -5.09 19.53
N CYS A 27 -2.80 -4.53 18.53
CA CYS A 27 -4.16 -4.02 18.60
C CYS A 27 -5.07 -4.83 17.65
N PRO A 28 -6.01 -5.64 18.17
CA PRO A 28 -6.97 -6.34 17.33
C PRO A 28 -8.06 -5.39 16.84
N ILE A 29 -8.22 -5.27 15.51
CA ILE A 29 -9.29 -4.49 14.88
C ILE A 29 -10.34 -5.42 14.31
N HIS A 30 -11.60 -5.26 14.74
CA HIS A 30 -12.72 -6.01 14.19
C HIS A 30 -12.90 -5.68 12.70
N LYS A 31 -12.94 -6.69 11.83
CA LYS A 31 -13.19 -6.53 10.40
C LYS A 31 -14.67 -6.71 10.04
N ASN A 32 -15.21 -7.91 10.24
CA ASN A 32 -16.52 -8.32 9.72
C ASN A 32 -17.01 -9.61 10.39
N GLY A 33 -18.33 -9.82 10.42
CA GLY A 33 -18.95 -10.94 11.13
C GLY A 33 -19.38 -10.57 12.55
N GLY A 34 -19.55 -11.58 13.42
CA GLY A 34 -19.90 -11.39 14.82
C GLY A 34 -18.69 -11.14 15.72
N HIS A 35 -18.85 -10.32 16.77
CA HIS A 35 -17.77 -9.93 17.68
C HIS A 35 -17.21 -11.06 18.55
N THR A 36 -17.89 -12.20 18.62
CA THR A 36 -17.53 -13.33 19.49
C THR A 36 -16.49 -14.27 18.88
N ALA A 37 -16.26 -14.21 17.57
CA ALA A 37 -15.30 -15.06 16.90
C ALA A 37 -13.97 -14.33 16.70
N CYS A 38 -12.87 -14.86 17.25
CA CYS A 38 -11.53 -14.26 17.14
C CYS A 38 -11.07 -14.10 15.68
N ALA A 39 -11.49 -14.98 14.77
CA ALA A 39 -11.16 -14.91 13.35
C ALA A 39 -11.66 -13.63 12.65
N ASN A 40 -12.64 -12.95 13.24
CA ASN A 40 -13.21 -11.71 12.72
C ASN A 40 -12.36 -10.47 13.07
N TYR A 41 -11.29 -10.65 13.84
CA TYR A 41 -10.36 -9.58 14.18
C TYR A 41 -9.08 -9.69 13.37
N ARG A 42 -8.53 -8.55 12.98
CA ARG A 42 -7.22 -8.39 12.36
C ARG A 42 -6.27 -7.83 13.39
N GLY A 43 -5.19 -8.56 13.69
CA GLY A 43 -4.08 -7.98 14.45
C GLY A 43 -3.40 -6.88 13.65
N ILE A 44 -3.21 -5.71 14.26
CA ILE A 44 -2.31 -4.66 13.79
C ILE A 44 -1.22 -4.48 14.85
N SER A 45 0.01 -4.27 14.41
CA SER A 45 1.12 -3.93 15.30
C SER A 45 1.41 -2.44 15.19
N LEU A 46 1.35 -1.73 16.30
CA LEU A 46 1.80 -0.35 16.40
C LEU A 46 3.29 -0.37 16.76
N LEU A 47 4.06 0.38 15.96
CA LEU A 47 5.51 0.48 16.06
C LEU A 47 5.86 1.72 16.88
N ASP A 48 7.07 1.78 17.43
CA ASP A 48 7.64 3.04 17.94
C ASP A 48 7.62 4.09 16.80
N ILE A 49 7.26 5.34 17.12
CA ILE A 49 7.23 6.49 16.20
C ILE A 49 8.55 6.60 15.43
N ALA A 50 9.69 6.47 16.11
CA ALA A 50 10.99 6.58 15.45
C ALA A 50 11.21 5.45 14.43
N TYR A 51 10.73 4.25 14.75
CA TYR A 51 10.81 3.09 13.86
C TYR A 51 9.80 3.17 12.70
N GLU A 52 8.62 3.75 12.93
CA GLU A 52 7.64 4.02 11.88
C GLU A 52 8.18 5.00 10.84
N VAL A 53 8.81 6.10 11.28
CA VAL A 53 9.47 7.07 10.38
C VAL A 53 10.56 6.38 9.56
N LEU A 54 11.45 5.63 10.21
CA LEU A 54 12.50 4.88 9.51
C LEU A 54 11.92 3.89 8.49
N SER A 55 10.89 3.13 8.89
CA SER A 55 10.24 2.16 8.01
C SER A 55 9.57 2.83 6.81
N SER A 56 9.01 4.03 6.99
CA SER A 56 8.37 4.77 5.91
C SER A 56 9.38 5.19 4.84
N GLU A 57 10.55 5.69 5.26
CA GLU A 57 11.64 6.07 4.36
C GLU A 57 12.24 4.84 3.67
N LEU A 58 12.45 3.76 4.42
CA LEU A 58 12.92 2.49 3.86
C LEU A 58 11.97 1.92 2.81
N CYS A 59 10.66 2.12 2.99
CA CYS A 59 9.66 1.73 2.01
C CYS A 59 9.72 2.58 0.72
N GLU A 60 10.21 3.81 0.73
CA GLU A 60 10.35 4.63 -0.49
C GLU A 60 11.46 4.11 -1.41
N ILE A 61 12.56 3.61 -0.83
CA ILE A 61 13.76 3.17 -1.57
C ILE A 61 13.46 2.15 -2.68
N PRO A 62 12.73 1.03 -2.44
CA PRO A 62 12.47 0.04 -3.48
C PRO A 62 11.34 0.44 -4.46
N LYS A 63 10.53 1.46 -4.15
CA LYS A 63 9.34 1.80 -4.97
C LYS A 63 9.63 2.02 -6.45
N PRO A 64 10.69 2.75 -6.87
CA PRO A 64 10.97 2.94 -8.29
C PRO A 64 11.26 1.63 -9.01
N THR A 65 12.00 0.72 -8.35
CA THR A 65 12.33 -0.60 -8.90
C THR A 65 11.10 -1.49 -8.96
N CYS A 66 10.32 -1.56 -7.89
CA CYS A 66 9.07 -2.32 -7.86
C CYS A 66 8.06 -1.82 -8.89
N ASN A 67 7.92 -0.50 -9.06
CA ASN A 67 7.00 0.08 -10.04
C ASN A 67 7.39 -0.20 -11.50
N LYS A 68 8.69 -0.43 -11.78
CA LYS A 68 9.18 -0.84 -13.10
C LYS A 68 8.98 -2.34 -13.33
N LEU A 69 9.22 -3.16 -12.30
CA LEU A 69 9.11 -4.61 -12.39
C LEU A 69 7.64 -5.06 -12.45
N ILE A 70 6.77 -4.41 -11.69
CA ILE A 70 5.35 -4.71 -11.62
C ILE A 70 4.64 -4.08 -12.83
N GLY A 71 4.03 -4.93 -13.65
CA GLY A 71 3.33 -4.52 -14.86
C GLY A 71 2.07 -3.67 -14.61
N PRO A 72 1.46 -3.13 -15.69
CA PRO A 72 0.33 -2.21 -15.61
C PRO A 72 -0.99 -2.86 -15.14
N TYR A 73 -1.01 -4.19 -14.99
CA TYR A 73 -2.15 -4.99 -14.52
C TYR A 73 -2.36 -4.92 -13.01
N GLN A 74 -1.34 -4.53 -12.25
CA GLN A 74 -1.43 -4.33 -10.81
C GLN A 74 -1.90 -2.89 -10.54
N CYS A 75 -3.03 -2.73 -9.87
CA CYS A 75 -3.50 -1.42 -9.43
C CYS A 75 -3.34 -1.18 -7.92
N GLY A 76 -3.36 -2.23 -7.11
CA GLY A 76 -3.19 -2.11 -5.65
C GLY A 76 -1.78 -1.68 -5.27
N PHE A 77 -1.66 -0.82 -4.25
CA PHE A 77 -0.39 -0.28 -3.73
C PHE A 77 0.46 0.44 -4.78
N ARG A 78 -0.17 0.96 -5.84
CA ARG A 78 0.49 1.73 -6.89
C ARG A 78 0.05 3.18 -6.88
N PRO A 79 0.98 4.14 -7.06
CA PRO A 79 0.61 5.54 -7.22
C PRO A 79 -0.23 5.71 -8.49
N ALA A 80 -1.20 6.63 -8.45
CA ALA A 80 -2.09 6.95 -9.57
C ALA A 80 -2.86 5.75 -10.17
N LYS A 81 -3.11 4.72 -9.36
CA LYS A 81 -3.96 3.58 -9.70
C LYS A 81 -5.00 3.38 -8.62
N SER A 82 -6.22 3.08 -9.05
CA SER A 82 -7.36 2.86 -8.16
C SER A 82 -8.02 1.51 -8.45
N THR A 83 -8.88 1.07 -7.53
CA THR A 83 -9.74 -0.10 -7.76
C THR A 83 -10.69 0.12 -8.94
N VAL A 84 -11.05 1.37 -9.24
CA VAL A 84 -11.92 1.73 -10.38
C VAL A 84 -11.24 1.38 -11.69
N ASP A 85 -9.93 1.67 -11.82
CA ASP A 85 -9.15 1.34 -13.02
C ASP A 85 -9.09 -0.17 -13.27
N GLN A 86 -8.95 -0.96 -12.21
CA GLN A 86 -8.94 -2.41 -12.28
C GLN A 86 -10.31 -2.95 -12.73
N ILE A 87 -11.40 -2.45 -12.14
CA ILE A 87 -12.78 -2.83 -12.52
C ILE A 87 -13.04 -2.46 -13.98
N PHE A 88 -12.63 -1.27 -14.42
CA PHE A 88 -12.78 -0.83 -15.80
C PHE A 88 -12.03 -1.78 -16.75
N THR A 89 -10.77 -2.10 -16.45
CA THR A 89 -9.95 -3.02 -17.24
C THR A 89 -10.61 -4.40 -17.34
N MET A 90 -11.10 -4.95 -16.23
CA MET A 90 -11.82 -6.23 -16.21
C MET A 90 -13.09 -6.20 -17.06
N ARG A 91 -13.88 -5.12 -16.99
CA ARG A 91 -15.08 -4.95 -17.84
C ARG A 91 -14.72 -4.91 -19.32
N GLN A 92 -13.63 -4.23 -19.69
CA GLN A 92 -13.15 -4.19 -21.07
C GLN A 92 -12.74 -5.56 -21.59
N ILE A 93 -12.02 -6.35 -20.78
CA ILE A 93 -11.62 -7.72 -21.13
C ILE A 93 -12.86 -8.59 -21.34
N LEU A 94 -13.82 -8.59 -20.40
CA LEU A 94 -15.06 -9.36 -20.51
C LEU A 94 -15.86 -9.01 -21.76
N ARG A 95 -15.98 -7.71 -22.09
CA ARG A 95 -16.68 -7.26 -23.29
C ARG A 95 -15.99 -7.76 -24.56
N LYS A 96 -14.67 -7.57 -24.68
CA LYS A 96 -13.90 -8.03 -25.85
C LYS A 96 -13.95 -9.54 -26.04
N THR A 97 -13.91 -10.32 -24.95
CA THR A 97 -14.04 -11.78 -25.04
C THR A 97 -15.42 -12.21 -25.55
N ARG A 98 -16.49 -11.55 -25.09
CA ARG A 98 -17.85 -11.82 -25.58
C ARG A 98 -18.04 -11.45 -27.06
N GLU A 99 -17.47 -10.33 -27.50
CA GLU A 99 -17.49 -9.91 -28.91
C GLU A 99 -16.78 -10.92 -29.83
N LYS A 100 -15.66 -11.49 -29.38
CA LYS A 100 -14.95 -12.55 -30.12
C LYS A 100 -15.73 -13.86 -30.18
N SER A 101 -16.45 -14.19 -29.11
CA SER A 101 -17.29 -15.40 -29.05
C SER A 101 -18.60 -15.28 -29.82
N ASN A 102 -19.07 -14.07 -30.12
CA ASN A 102 -20.30 -13.83 -30.87
C ASN A 102 -20.11 -12.69 -31.90
N PRO A 103 -19.61 -12.99 -33.11
CA PRO A 103 -19.19 -12.00 -34.10
C PRO A 103 -20.30 -11.07 -34.61
N LEU A 104 -21.58 -11.44 -34.39
CA LEU A 104 -22.74 -10.66 -34.84
C LEU A 104 -22.93 -9.33 -34.09
N ARG A 105 -22.23 -9.10 -32.96
CA ARG A 105 -22.29 -7.85 -32.18
C ARG A 105 -21.26 -6.79 -32.57
N GLN A 106 -20.41 -7.05 -33.56
CA GLN A 106 -19.33 -6.11 -33.95
C GLN A 106 -19.81 -4.81 -34.62
N HIS A 107 -21.10 -4.70 -34.96
CA HIS A 107 -21.69 -3.54 -35.64
C HIS A 107 -22.23 -2.45 -34.72
N GLU A 108 -22.27 -2.66 -33.40
CA GLU A 108 -22.75 -1.67 -32.43
C GLU A 108 -21.57 -0.81 -31.90
N LYS A 109 -20.76 -0.32 -32.85
CA LYS A 109 -19.67 0.62 -32.57
C LYS A 109 -20.24 2.03 -32.74
N ASP A 110 -20.04 2.87 -31.73
CA ASP A 110 -20.22 4.34 -31.73
C ASP A 110 -21.17 4.91 -30.67
N LEU A 111 -21.36 4.24 -29.52
CA LEU A 111 -21.70 4.99 -28.31
C LEU A 111 -20.40 5.46 -27.64
N PRO A 112 -20.13 6.78 -27.57
CA PRO A 112 -18.91 7.27 -26.95
C PRO A 112 -18.91 6.81 -25.50
N LEU A 113 -17.80 6.18 -25.10
CA LEU A 113 -17.52 5.85 -23.72
C LEU A 113 -17.63 7.16 -22.93
N ARG A 114 -18.76 7.34 -22.23
CA ARG A 114 -19.00 8.50 -21.38
C ARG A 114 -17.80 8.57 -20.44
N ARG A 115 -16.97 9.59 -20.65
CA ARG A 115 -15.87 9.97 -19.78
C ARG A 115 -16.48 10.19 -18.40
N TYR A 116 -16.23 9.28 -17.49
CA TYR A 116 -16.40 9.55 -16.07
C TYR A 116 -15.15 10.31 -15.66
N VAL A 117 -15.27 11.64 -15.68
CA VAL A 117 -14.67 12.46 -14.62
C VAL A 117 -15.57 12.30 -13.41
#